data_AF-A0A2D5I6X3-F1
#
_entry.id   AF-A0A2D5I6X3-F1
#
_cell.length_a   1.000
_cell.length_b   1.000
_cell.length_c   1.000
_cell.angle_alpha   90.00
_cell.angle_beta   90.00
_cell.angle_gamma   90.00
#
_symmetry.space_group_name_H-M   'P 1'
#
loop_
_entity.id
_entity.type
_entity.pdbx_description
1 polymer ?
#
loop_
_entity_poly.entity_id
_entity_poly.type
_entity_poly.pdbx_seq_one_letter_code
_entity_poly.pdbx_strand_id
1 'polypeptide(L)'
;MSLNWNLADVRDEVCWRKSTETWPDKGDCSDEQRAAGLEFMHPATDKLVWATMAVGMPTIKEENYLEFFCRVQIYEALMGKMGWHTEGSAPFWTEMDKHLGWEWREGESWLSKVEVIHANIGLGTNATRETRTQFVSRITKRFKEDYERIMKRKLEA
;
A
#
# COMPACT_ATOMS: atom_id res chain seq x y z
N MET A 1 -15.70 -4.49 12.64
CA MET A 1 -15.26 -5.78 12.06
C MET A 1 -13.76 -5.73 11.89
N SER A 2 -13.04 -6.78 12.26
CA SER A 2 -11.59 -6.87 12.02
C SER A 2 -11.31 -7.05 10.53
N LEU A 3 -10.25 -6.43 10.02
CA LEU A 3 -9.78 -6.63 8.65
C LEU A 3 -9.14 -8.02 8.56
N ASN A 4 -9.61 -8.83 7.61
CA ASN A 4 -9.03 -10.12 7.26
C ASN A 4 -8.57 -10.08 5.81
N TRP A 5 -7.45 -10.73 5.50
CA TRP A 5 -6.89 -10.82 4.16
C TRP A 5 -6.53 -12.26 3.79
N ASN A 6 -6.48 -12.53 2.48
CA ASN A 6 -6.04 -13.77 1.88
C ASN A 6 -4.97 -13.46 0.82
N LEU A 7 -3.83 -14.15 0.93
CA LEU A 7 -2.68 -14.04 0.05
C LEU A 7 -2.31 -15.38 -0.59
N ALA A 8 -3.12 -16.42 -0.42
CA ALA A 8 -2.80 -17.78 -0.90
C ALA A 8 -2.60 -17.86 -2.43
N ASP A 9 -3.21 -16.94 -3.17
CA ASP A 9 -3.09 -16.86 -4.63
C ASP A 9 -2.03 -15.84 -5.10
N VAL A 10 -1.33 -15.19 -4.17
CA VAL A 10 -0.21 -14.28 -4.45
C VAL A 10 1.09 -15.06 -4.31
N ARG A 11 2.04 -14.87 -5.23
CA ARG A 11 3.35 -15.53 -5.15
C ARG A 11 4.08 -15.14 -3.85
N ASP A 12 4.64 -16.11 -3.14
CA ASP A 12 5.32 -15.87 -1.85
C ASP A 12 6.44 -14.84 -1.96
N GLU A 13 7.23 -14.89 -3.04
CA GLU A 13 8.29 -13.91 -3.33
C GLU A 13 7.77 -12.50 -3.64
N VAL A 14 6.46 -12.28 -3.70
CA VAL A 14 5.86 -10.95 -3.80
C VAL A 14 5.38 -10.48 -2.44
N CYS A 15 4.74 -11.35 -1.67
CA CYS A 15 4.03 -10.97 -0.44
C CYS A 15 4.81 -11.20 0.85
N TRP A 16 5.89 -11.98 0.84
CA TRP A 16 6.66 -12.33 2.03
C TRP A 16 8.16 -12.04 1.86
N ARG A 17 8.80 -11.61 2.95
CA ARG A 17 10.24 -11.28 2.98
C ARG A 17 10.85 -11.74 4.29
N LYS A 18 12.03 -12.35 4.20
CA LYS A 18 12.85 -12.61 5.37
C LYS A 18 13.58 -11.34 5.79
N SER A 19 13.57 -11.07 7.09
CA SER A 19 14.36 -9.99 7.67
C SER A 19 15.85 -10.24 7.45
N THR A 20 16.60 -9.16 7.35
CA THR A 20 18.06 -9.17 7.21
C THR A 20 18.69 -8.26 8.27
N GLU A 21 20.00 -8.41 8.51
CA GLU A 21 20.72 -7.54 9.46
C GLU A 21 20.62 -6.05 9.08
N THR A 22 20.51 -5.77 7.78
CA THR A 22 20.42 -4.42 7.21
C THR A 22 18.98 -3.93 7.02
N TRP A 23 17.98 -4.62 7.60
CA TRP A 23 16.58 -4.21 7.51
C TRP A 23 16.39 -2.76 7.99
N PRO A 24 15.75 -1.89 7.19
CA PRO A 24 15.83 -0.45 7.37
C PRO A 24 14.96 0.10 8.50
N ASP A 25 13.90 -0.62 8.90
CA ASP A 25 12.96 -0.17 9.93
C ASP A 25 13.04 -1.01 11.22
N LYS A 26 13.49 -0.39 12.30
CA LYS A 26 13.59 -1.02 13.63
C LYS A 26 12.23 -1.16 14.33
N GLY A 27 11.20 -0.45 13.87
CA GLY A 27 9.84 -0.55 14.38
C GLY A 27 9.10 -1.78 13.85
N ASP A 28 9.47 -2.24 12.64
CA ASP A 28 8.83 -3.38 11.98
C ASP A 28 9.44 -4.73 12.40
N CYS A 29 10.70 -4.73 12.85
CA CYS A 29 11.44 -5.94 13.17
C CYS A 29 12.41 -5.70 14.34
N SER A 30 12.26 -6.43 15.45
CA SER A 30 13.18 -6.36 16.58
C SER A 30 14.57 -6.91 16.22
N ASP A 31 15.59 -6.58 17.01
CA ASP A 31 16.96 -7.09 16.79
C ASP A 31 17.00 -8.63 16.80
N GLU A 32 16.25 -9.27 17.69
CA GLU A 32 16.13 -10.73 17.76
C GLU A 32 15.45 -11.30 16.52
N GLN A 33 14.39 -10.66 16.03
CA GLN A 33 13.66 -11.10 14.84
C GLN A 33 14.49 -10.93 13.56
N ARG A 34 15.35 -9.91 13.50
CA ARG A 34 16.32 -9.72 12.42
C ARG A 34 17.40 -10.79 12.45
N ALA A 35 17.98 -11.05 13.61
CA ALA A 35 19.00 -12.10 13.78
C ALA A 35 18.45 -13.50 13.45
N ALA A 36 17.16 -13.76 13.72
CA ALA A 36 16.51 -15.01 13.39
C ALA A 36 16.05 -15.15 11.93
N GLY A 37 16.12 -14.08 11.12
CA GLY A 37 15.69 -14.10 9.72
C GLY A 37 14.20 -14.42 9.56
N LEU A 38 13.35 -13.93 10.47
CA LEU A 38 11.92 -14.18 10.43
C LEU A 38 11.26 -13.60 9.18
N GLU A 39 10.14 -14.19 8.79
CA GLU A 39 9.38 -13.78 7.63
C GLU A 39 8.31 -12.74 8.00
N PHE A 40 8.24 -11.68 7.20
CA PHE A 40 7.32 -10.55 7.33
C PHE A 40 6.60 -10.30 6.02
N MET A 41 5.40 -9.71 6.09
CA MET A 41 4.70 -9.27 4.89
C MET A 41 5.50 -8.16 4.20
N HIS A 42 5.61 -8.24 2.88
CA HIS A 42 6.23 -7.20 2.08
C HIS A 42 5.48 -5.86 2.30
N PRO A 43 6.18 -4.72 2.51
CA PRO A 43 5.51 -3.45 2.81
C PRO A 43 4.50 -3.02 1.73
N ALA A 44 4.79 -3.27 0.46
CA ALA A 44 3.82 -3.00 -0.62
C ALA A 44 2.55 -3.85 -0.50
N THR A 45 2.66 -5.12 -0.10
CA THR A 45 1.51 -6.01 0.12
C THR A 45 0.71 -5.58 1.36
N ASP A 46 1.39 -5.18 2.45
CA ASP A 46 0.71 -4.57 3.61
C ASP A 46 -0.09 -3.33 3.20
N LYS A 47 0.52 -2.40 2.45
CA LYS A 47 -0.19 -1.21 1.96
C LYS A 47 -1.33 -1.56 1.02
N LEU A 48 -1.22 -2.62 0.21
CA LEU A 48 -2.32 -3.09 -0.64
C LEU A 48 -3.50 -3.62 0.17
N VAL A 49 -3.25 -4.34 1.27
CA VAL A 49 -4.32 -4.80 2.19
C VAL A 49 -5.12 -3.59 2.69
N TRP A 50 -4.45 -2.53 3.15
CA TRP A 50 -5.12 -1.29 3.56
C TRP A 50 -5.77 -0.54 2.39
N ALA A 51 -5.13 -0.55 1.23
CA ALA A 51 -5.65 0.09 0.03
C ALA A 51 -7.01 -0.49 -0.37
N THR A 52 -7.24 -1.79 -0.16
CA THR A 52 -8.54 -2.42 -0.46
C THR A 52 -9.71 -1.73 0.25
N MET A 53 -9.52 -1.28 1.49
CA MET A 53 -10.50 -0.50 2.25
C MET A 53 -10.60 0.93 1.72
N ALA A 54 -9.46 1.56 1.46
CA ALA A 54 -9.39 2.95 1.04
C ALA A 54 -10.03 3.18 -0.34
N VAL A 55 -9.88 2.23 -1.26
CA VAL A 55 -10.40 2.29 -2.64
C VAL A 55 -11.71 1.54 -2.86
N GLY A 56 -12.23 0.89 -1.81
CA GLY A 56 -13.48 0.12 -1.88
C GLY A 56 -13.41 -1.02 -2.90
N MET A 57 -12.26 -1.68 -3.00
CA MET A 57 -12.05 -2.78 -3.95
C MET A 57 -11.38 -3.94 -3.20
N PRO A 58 -12.14 -4.96 -2.75
CA PRO A 58 -11.62 -5.98 -1.84
C PRO A 58 -10.74 -7.04 -2.48
N THR A 59 -10.59 -7.06 -3.81
CA THR A 59 -9.84 -8.13 -4.49
C THR A 59 -9.14 -7.58 -5.71
N ILE A 60 -7.86 -7.93 -5.87
CA ILE A 60 -7.06 -7.63 -7.05
C ILE A 60 -7.09 -8.85 -7.98
N LYS A 61 -7.48 -8.63 -9.23
CA LYS A 61 -7.64 -9.65 -10.26
C LYS A 61 -7.17 -9.12 -11.61
N GLU A 62 -6.93 -10.03 -12.55
CA GLU A 62 -6.55 -9.71 -13.93
C GLU A 62 -7.52 -8.72 -14.58
N GLU A 63 -8.83 -8.89 -14.36
CA GLU A 63 -9.83 -8.02 -14.97
C GLU A 63 -9.96 -6.62 -14.34
N ASN A 64 -9.36 -6.37 -13.16
CA ASN A 64 -9.58 -5.14 -12.40
C ASN A 64 -8.33 -4.43 -11.87
N TYR A 65 -7.13 -4.99 -12.00
CA TYR A 65 -5.91 -4.42 -11.40
C TYR A 65 -5.63 -2.98 -11.88
N LEU A 66 -5.93 -2.65 -13.14
CA LEU A 66 -5.80 -1.28 -13.65
C LEU A 66 -6.78 -0.32 -12.97
N GLU A 67 -8.02 -0.75 -12.72
CA GLU A 67 -8.98 0.08 -11.99
C GLU A 67 -8.54 0.24 -10.53
N PHE A 68 -8.05 -0.83 -9.90
CA PHE A 68 -7.48 -0.78 -8.56
C PHE A 68 -6.37 0.27 -8.50
N PHE A 69 -5.39 0.19 -9.42
CA PHE A 69 -4.28 1.13 -9.52
C PHE A 69 -4.77 2.57 -9.67
N CYS A 70 -5.69 2.84 -10.61
CA CYS A 70 -6.26 4.17 -10.80
C CYS A 70 -6.92 4.72 -9.54
N ARG A 71 -7.68 3.90 -8.80
CA ARG A 71 -8.31 4.33 -7.55
C ARG A 71 -7.27 4.63 -6.48
N VAL A 72 -6.18 3.86 -6.40
CA VAL A 72 -5.07 4.15 -5.49
C VAL A 72 -4.42 5.49 -5.84
N GLN A 73 -4.10 5.74 -7.12
CA GLN A 73 -3.50 7.00 -7.55
C GLN A 73 -4.41 8.21 -7.24
N ILE A 74 -5.72 8.08 -7.46
CA ILE A 74 -6.70 9.11 -7.08
C ILE A 74 -6.72 9.32 -5.56
N TYR A 75 -6.74 8.24 -4.79
CA TYR A 75 -6.75 8.32 -3.33
C TYR A 75 -5.49 9.03 -2.82
N GLU A 76 -4.30 8.61 -3.26
CA GLU A 76 -3.03 9.17 -2.79
C GLU A 76 -2.84 10.63 -3.19
N ALA A 77 -3.33 11.02 -4.37
CA ALA A 77 -3.31 12.41 -4.82
C ALA A 77 -4.18 13.34 -3.94
N LEU A 78 -5.30 12.82 -3.41
CA LEU A 78 -6.25 13.63 -2.62
C LEU A 78 -6.00 13.54 -1.10
N MET A 79 -5.54 12.40 -0.62
CA MET A 79 -5.50 12.06 0.81
C MET A 79 -4.06 11.87 1.34
N GLY A 80 -3.07 11.88 0.45
CA GLY A 80 -1.68 11.56 0.77
C GLY A 80 -1.35 10.08 0.58
N LYS A 81 -0.06 9.80 0.47
CA LYS A 81 0.49 8.45 0.21
C LYS A 81 0.21 7.51 1.39
N MET A 82 -0.16 6.26 1.10
CA MET A 82 -0.41 5.25 2.14
C MET A 82 0.88 4.73 2.79
N GLY A 83 2.01 4.99 2.16
CA GLY A 83 3.35 4.80 2.67
C GLY A 83 4.34 5.25 1.59
N TRP A 84 5.56 5.60 1.98
CA TRP A 84 6.57 6.06 1.04
C TRP A 84 7.95 5.56 1.42
N HIS A 85 8.86 5.56 0.45
CA HIS A 85 10.26 5.27 0.69
C HIS A 85 10.97 6.49 1.30
N THR A 86 11.76 6.26 2.34
CA THR A 86 12.72 7.23 2.87
C THR A 86 14.06 7.09 2.14
N GLU A 87 14.97 8.05 2.33
CA GLU A 87 16.32 8.04 1.71
C GLU A 87 17.04 6.69 1.88
N GLY A 88 16.99 6.11 3.09
CA GLY A 88 17.64 4.81 3.36
C GLY A 88 16.83 3.59 2.90
N SER A 89 15.50 3.69 2.84
CA SER A 89 14.67 2.52 2.47
C SER A 89 14.61 2.31 0.96
N ALA A 90 14.63 3.36 0.14
CA ALA A 90 14.62 3.26 -1.32
C ALA A 90 15.74 2.37 -1.89
N PRO A 91 17.04 2.60 -1.59
CA PRO A 91 18.12 1.77 -2.12
C PRO A 91 18.08 0.34 -1.56
N PHE A 92 17.72 0.17 -0.28
CA PHE A 92 17.56 -1.15 0.32
C PHE A 92 16.51 -1.99 -0.42
N TRP A 93 15.31 -1.44 -0.61
CA TRP A 93 14.21 -2.15 -1.24
C TRP A 93 14.43 -2.35 -2.73
N THR A 94 15.16 -1.45 -3.39
CA THR A 94 15.57 -1.64 -4.80
C THR A 94 16.44 -2.87 -4.96
N GLU A 95 17.41 -3.09 -4.06
CA GLU A 95 18.24 -4.29 -4.13
C GLU A 95 17.43 -5.55 -3.77
N MET A 96 16.58 -5.48 -2.74
CA MET A 96 15.73 -6.60 -2.32
C MET A 96 14.75 -7.03 -3.41
N ASP A 97 14.11 -6.10 -4.10
CA ASP A 97 13.07 -6.36 -5.11
C ASP A 97 13.62 -6.41 -6.54
N LYS A 98 14.94 -6.38 -6.71
CA LYS A 98 15.60 -6.49 -8.01
C LYS A 98 15.16 -7.70 -8.81
N HIS A 99 14.87 -8.82 -8.14
CA HIS A 99 14.37 -10.05 -8.76
C HIS A 99 12.94 -9.89 -9.34
N LEU A 100 12.16 -8.92 -8.85
CA LEU A 100 10.85 -8.54 -9.39
C LEU A 100 10.96 -7.43 -10.45
N GLY A 101 12.16 -6.87 -10.66
CA GLY A 101 12.40 -5.75 -11.56
C GLY A 101 11.89 -4.41 -11.03
N TRP A 102 11.70 -4.27 -9.71
CA TRP A 102 11.23 -3.02 -9.10
C TRP A 102 12.40 -2.14 -8.69
N GLU A 103 12.32 -0.86 -9.04
CA GLU A 103 13.27 0.18 -8.64
C GLU A 103 12.55 1.25 -7.84
N TRP A 104 13.04 1.58 -6.65
CA TRP A 104 12.38 2.52 -5.75
C TRP A 104 13.19 3.79 -5.57
N ARG A 105 12.50 4.94 -5.52
CA ARG A 105 13.12 6.25 -5.26
C ARG A 105 12.59 6.85 -3.97
N GLU A 106 13.40 7.71 -3.36
CA GLU A 106 12.98 8.46 -2.18
C GLU A 106 11.68 9.22 -2.45
N GLY A 107 10.76 9.14 -1.50
CA GLY A 107 9.45 9.75 -1.56
C GLY A 107 8.45 9.01 -2.44
N GLU A 108 8.83 8.01 -3.24
CA GLU A 108 7.85 7.22 -4.00
C GLU A 108 6.91 6.47 -3.07
N SER A 109 5.65 6.34 -3.49
CA SER A 109 4.71 5.46 -2.80
C SER A 109 5.05 4.00 -3.11
N TRP A 110 4.87 3.14 -2.12
CA TRP A 110 4.86 1.69 -2.29
C TRP A 110 3.86 1.20 -3.35
N LEU A 111 2.82 1.99 -3.63
CA LEU A 111 1.74 1.66 -4.56
C LEU A 111 1.77 2.53 -5.84
N SER A 112 2.88 3.24 -6.08
CA SER A 112 3.04 4.13 -7.24
C SER A 112 3.21 3.41 -8.57
N LYS A 113 3.49 2.10 -8.54
CA LYS A 113 3.83 1.27 -9.70
C LYS A 113 2.72 0.30 -10.03
N VAL A 114 2.37 0.20 -11.32
CA VAL A 114 1.29 -0.69 -11.77
C VAL A 114 1.70 -2.16 -11.66
N GLU A 115 2.98 -2.46 -11.88
CA GLU A 115 3.59 -3.78 -11.77
C GLU A 115 3.49 -4.34 -10.34
N VAL A 116 3.48 -3.48 -9.33
CA VAL A 116 3.30 -3.88 -7.93
C VAL A 116 1.88 -4.36 -7.69
N ILE A 117 0.88 -3.64 -8.22
CA ILE A 117 -0.53 -4.04 -8.12
C ILE A 117 -0.74 -5.34 -8.90
N HIS A 118 -0.20 -5.44 -10.11
CA HIS A 118 -0.31 -6.61 -10.97
C HIS A 118 0.34 -7.86 -10.34
N ALA A 119 1.52 -7.73 -9.73
CA ALA A 119 2.19 -8.85 -9.05
C ALA A 119 1.40 -9.39 -7.84
N ASN A 120 0.49 -8.59 -7.29
CA ASN A 120 -0.37 -8.94 -6.15
C ASN A 120 -1.80 -9.38 -6.60
N ILE A 121 -2.00 -9.73 -7.87
CA ILE A 121 -3.21 -10.44 -8.32
C ILE A 121 -3.38 -11.70 -7.45
N GLY A 122 -4.60 -11.90 -6.95
CA GLY A 122 -4.91 -12.95 -5.97
C GLY A 122 -5.13 -12.41 -4.54
N LEU A 123 -4.66 -11.19 -4.23
CA LEU A 123 -4.92 -10.55 -2.95
C LEU A 123 -6.42 -10.29 -2.76
N GLY A 124 -6.97 -10.77 -1.65
CA GLY A 124 -8.36 -10.54 -1.24
C GLY A 124 -8.50 -10.09 0.21
N THR A 125 -9.51 -9.28 0.52
CA THR A 125 -9.85 -8.86 1.88
C THR A 125 -11.37 -8.90 2.12
N ASN A 126 -11.78 -8.72 3.38
CA ASN A 126 -13.20 -8.53 3.75
C ASN A 126 -13.66 -7.06 3.66
N ALA A 127 -12.95 -6.20 2.92
CA ALA A 127 -13.34 -4.80 2.72
C ALA A 127 -14.65 -4.67 1.93
N THR A 128 -15.38 -3.57 2.16
CA THR A 128 -16.61 -3.27 1.41
C THR A 128 -16.28 -2.96 -0.05
N ARG A 129 -17.05 -3.53 -0.98
CA ARG A 129 -16.96 -3.23 -2.41
C ARG A 129 -17.74 -1.96 -2.75
N GLU A 130 -17.11 -1.08 -3.49
CA GLU A 130 -17.68 0.14 -4.06
C GLU A 130 -17.68 0.09 -5.58
N THR A 131 -18.80 0.48 -6.18
CA THR A 131 -18.83 0.83 -7.59
C THR A 131 -17.99 2.08 -7.86
N ARG A 132 -17.65 2.34 -9.12
CA ARG A 132 -16.91 3.55 -9.52
C ARG A 132 -17.58 4.82 -9.01
N THR A 133 -18.90 4.92 -9.16
CA THR A 133 -19.69 6.07 -8.71
C THR A 133 -19.64 6.23 -7.19
N GLN A 134 -19.76 5.13 -6.43
CA GLN A 134 -19.67 5.17 -4.97
C GLN A 134 -18.29 5.65 -4.51
N PHE A 135 -17.21 5.10 -5.10
CA PHE A 135 -15.84 5.50 -4.78
C PHE A 135 -15.59 6.99 -5.08
N VAL A 136 -15.91 7.45 -6.29
CA VAL A 136 -15.70 8.85 -6.70
C VAL A 136 -16.50 9.81 -5.81
N SER A 137 -17.76 9.47 -5.53
CA SER A 137 -18.61 10.29 -4.65
C SER A 137 -18.03 10.40 -3.24
N ARG A 138 -17.61 9.27 -2.65
CA ARG A 138 -17.03 9.24 -1.30
C ARG A 138 -15.72 10.02 -1.22
N ILE A 139 -14.80 9.79 -2.16
CA ILE A 139 -13.47 10.41 -2.10
C ILE A 139 -13.55 11.93 -2.30
N THR A 140 -14.40 12.39 -3.22
CA THR A 140 -14.61 13.82 -3.48
C THR A 140 -15.26 14.51 -2.28
N LYS A 141 -16.26 13.87 -1.67
CA LYS A 141 -16.90 14.36 -0.46
C LYS A 141 -15.88 14.52 0.67
N ARG A 142 -15.09 13.48 0.93
CA ARG A 142 -14.07 13.51 1.99
C ARG A 142 -13.02 14.59 1.76
N PHE A 143 -12.56 14.77 0.52
CA PHE A 143 -11.58 15.80 0.17
C PHE A 143 -12.10 17.20 0.51
N LYS A 144 -13.36 17.48 0.13
CA LYS A 144 -14.02 18.75 0.47
C LYS A 144 -14.12 18.96 1.99
N GLU A 145 -14.62 17.97 2.72
CA GLU A 145 -14.79 18.06 4.19
C GLU A 145 -13.45 18.28 4.92
N ASP A 146 -12.40 17.57 4.50
CA ASP A 146 -11.07 17.72 5.08
C ASP A 146 -10.49 19.12 4.80
N TYR A 147 -10.68 19.65 3.58
CA TYR A 147 -10.24 21.00 3.22
C TYR A 147 -11.00 22.09 3.99
N GLU A 148 -12.33 21.99 4.09
CA GLU A 148 -13.16 22.91 4.89
C GLU A 148 -12.71 22.95 6.35
N ARG A 149 -12.41 21.77 6.94
CA ARG A 149 -11.89 21.66 8.30
C ARG A 149 -10.52 22.34 8.46
N ILE A 150 -9.60 22.15 7.51
CA ILE A 150 -8.28 22.79 7.53
C ILE A 150 -8.43 24.31 7.47
N MET A 151 -9.26 24.82 6.56
CA MET A 151 -9.48 26.26 6.40
C MET A 151 -10.14 26.88 7.62
N LYS A 152 -11.14 26.21 8.23
CA LYS A 152 -11.77 26.67 9.46
C LYS A 152 -10.76 26.82 10.61
N ARG A 153 -9.92 25.80 10.82
CA ARG A 153 -8.86 25.84 11.85
C ARG A 153 -7.86 26.99 11.64
N LYS A 154 -7.55 27.33 10.39
CA LYS A 154 -6.66 28.46 10.08
C LYS A 154 -7.28 29.82 10.35
N LEU A 155 -8.60 29.95 10.30
CA LEU A 155 -9.31 31.20 10.60
C LEU A 155 -9.55 31.40 12.11
N GLU A 156 -9.53 30.32 12.88
CA GLU A 156 -9.72 30.31 14.34
C GLU A 156 -8.40 30.45 15.13
N ALA A 157 -7.25 30.36 14.46
CA ALA A 157 -5.90 30.49 15.03
C ALA A 157 -5.34 31.91 14.80
#